data_AF-A0A7W3VIF5-F1
#
_entry.id   AF-A0A7W3VIF5-F1
#
_cell.length_a   1.000
_cell.length_b   1.000
_cell.length_c   1.000
_cell.angle_alpha   90.00
_cell.angle_beta   90.00
_cell.angle_gamma   90.00
#
_symmetry.space_group_name_H-M   'P 1'
#
loop_
_entity.id
_entity.type
_entity.pdbx_description
1 polymer ?
#
loop_
_entity_poly.entity_id
_entity_poly.type
_entity_poly.pdbx_seq_one_letter_code
_entity_poly.pdbx_strand_id
1 'polypeptide(L)'
;MFNIKNKRYTVWGMVAVLVFSVLIIVDAVFLPYQQSEETIEYYGIRRQVRSREVVGYYYYTNKGGRFSIDKDYIRGSSIVLKRTLLFKQIVQVKTSTRDYTPLLSSGSNGFTLVLFVILAFSCGISLYKLGGNEPMTVNRYQNFVMFPAFFLFCTVCMWFLFN
;
A
#
# COMPACT_ATOMS: atom_id res chain seq x y z
N MET A 1 16.88 4.53 -35.02
CA MET A 1 16.80 3.46 -34.01
C MET A 1 17.30 4.03 -32.69
N PHE A 2 16.43 4.18 -31.69
CA PHE A 2 16.77 4.90 -30.46
C PHE A 2 17.54 3.97 -29.51
N ASN A 3 18.85 4.20 -29.36
CA ASN A 3 19.69 3.41 -28.47
C ASN A 3 19.66 4.02 -27.06
N ILE A 4 18.81 3.48 -26.20
CA ILE A 4 18.65 3.97 -24.83
C ILE A 4 19.80 3.41 -24.02
N LYS A 5 20.81 4.26 -23.82
CA LYS A 5 22.07 3.94 -23.12
C LYS A 5 21.86 3.25 -21.76
N ASN A 6 20.69 3.43 -21.14
CA ASN A 6 20.32 2.91 -19.83
C ASN A 6 19.13 1.93 -19.81
N LYS A 7 18.69 1.38 -20.96
CA LYS A 7 17.52 0.48 -21.05
C LYS A 7 17.58 -0.66 -20.03
N ARG A 8 18.77 -1.25 -19.85
CA ARG A 8 19.02 -2.35 -18.91
C ARG A 8 18.65 -1.96 -17.47
N TYR A 9 19.06 -0.78 -17.01
CA TYR A 9 18.76 -0.32 -15.66
C TYR A 9 17.25 -0.06 -15.47
N THR A 10 16.59 0.53 -16.47
CA THR A 10 15.14 0.74 -16.42
C THR A 10 14.38 -0.58 -16.32
N VAL A 11 14.77 -1.58 -17.11
CA VAL A 11 14.17 -2.92 -17.07
C VAL A 11 14.38 -3.57 -15.70
N TRP A 12 15.60 -3.58 -15.17
CA TRP A 12 15.87 -4.15 -13.84
C TRP A 12 15.13 -3.43 -12.71
N GLY A 13 15.02 -2.10 -12.78
CA GLY A 13 14.20 -1.32 -11.84
C GLY A 13 12.73 -1.72 -11.89
N MET A 14 12.17 -1.88 -13.10
CA MET A 14 10.79 -2.35 -13.26
C MET A 14 10.59 -3.78 -12.74
N VAL A 15 11.55 -4.68 -12.95
CA VAL A 15 11.49 -6.04 -12.40
C VAL A 15 11.44 -5.99 -10.87
N ALA A 16 12.29 -5.17 -10.24
CA ALA A 16 12.28 -5.02 -8.79
C ALA A 16 10.93 -4.48 -8.27
N VAL A 17 10.36 -3.45 -8.93
CA VAL A 17 9.04 -2.90 -8.59
C VAL A 17 7.93 -3.94 -8.78
N LEU A 18 7.99 -4.73 -9.85
CA LEU A 18 7.02 -5.79 -10.11
C LEU A 18 7.06 -6.86 -9.03
N VAL A 19 8.25 -7.40 -8.74
CA VAL A 19 8.44 -8.44 -7.71
C VAL A 19 7.96 -7.93 -6.36
N PHE A 20 8.33 -6.71 -5.98
CA PHE A 20 7.91 -6.12 -4.72
C PHE A 20 6.39 -5.95 -4.62
N SER A 21 5.75 -5.44 -5.68
CA SER A 21 4.30 -5.27 -5.73
C SER A 21 3.56 -6.60 -5.65
N VAL A 22 4.06 -7.63 -6.35
CA VAL A 22 3.50 -9.00 -6.30
C VAL A 22 3.64 -9.58 -4.89
N LEU A 23 4.79 -9.41 -4.23
CA LEU A 23 4.96 -9.90 -2.85
C LEU A 23 3.96 -9.27 -1.88
N ILE A 24 3.69 -7.97 -2.01
CA ILE A 24 2.66 -7.30 -1.19
C ILE A 24 1.28 -7.88 -1.46
N ILE A 25 0.91 -8.09 -2.73
CA ILE A 25 -0.38 -8.68 -3.09
C ILE A 25 -0.50 -10.11 -2.54
N VAL A 26 0.56 -10.92 -2.67
CA VAL A 26 0.59 -12.29 -2.16
C VAL A 26 0.43 -12.32 -0.64
N ASP A 27 1.16 -11.47 0.08
CA ASP A 27 1.06 -11.36 1.53
C ASP A 27 -0.32 -10.89 2.00
N ALA A 28 -0.91 -9.94 1.27
CA ALA A 28 -2.19 -9.35 1.63
C ALA A 28 -3.41 -10.20 1.23
N VAL A 29 -3.31 -11.11 0.25
CA VAL A 29 -4.48 -11.84 -0.28
C VAL A 29 -4.38 -13.35 -0.04
N PHE A 30 -3.19 -13.94 -0.14
CA PHE A 30 -3.02 -15.40 -0.18
C PHE A 30 -2.43 -15.99 1.10
N LEU A 31 -1.63 -15.22 1.84
CA LEU A 31 -1.00 -15.72 3.06
C LEU A 31 -1.94 -15.66 4.27
N PRO A 32 -1.79 -16.57 5.25
CA PRO A 32 -2.60 -16.57 6.45
C PRO A 32 -2.27 -15.37 7.34
N TYR A 33 -3.31 -14.75 7.90
CA TYR A 33 -3.14 -13.61 8.80
C TYR A 33 -2.75 -14.05 10.21
N GLN A 34 -1.90 -13.26 10.85
CA GLN A 34 -1.58 -13.41 12.26
C GLN A 34 -2.54 -12.57 13.11
N GLN A 35 -3.19 -13.21 14.08
CA GLN A 35 -4.09 -12.53 15.00
C GLN A 35 -3.41 -12.32 16.36
N SER A 36 -3.59 -11.15 16.94
CA SER A 36 -3.04 -10.83 18.25
C SER A 36 -3.96 -9.88 19.02
N GLU A 37 -4.14 -10.17 20.31
CA GLU A 37 -4.76 -9.24 21.25
C GLU A 37 -3.73 -8.23 21.75
N GLU A 38 -4.10 -6.96 21.72
CA GLU A 38 -3.24 -5.83 22.03
C GLU A 38 -4.00 -4.75 22.77
N THR A 39 -3.25 -3.90 23.45
CA THR A 39 -3.82 -2.77 24.19
C THR A 39 -3.35 -1.47 23.55
N ILE A 40 -4.29 -0.56 23.29
CA ILE A 40 -4.02 0.81 22.84
C ILE A 40 -3.35 1.54 24.01
N GLU A 41 -2.12 1.99 23.81
CA GLU A 41 -1.39 2.80 24.80
C GLU A 41 -1.62 4.28 24.56
N TYR A 42 -1.58 4.71 23.31
CA TYR A 42 -1.67 6.13 22.94
C TYR A 42 -2.49 6.29 21.66
N TYR A 43 -3.18 7.42 21.55
CA TYR A 43 -3.83 7.83 20.31
C TYR A 43 -3.55 9.29 19.98
N GLY A 44 -3.43 9.58 18.68
CA GLY A 44 -3.35 10.91 18.11
C GLY A 44 -4.63 11.25 17.35
N ILE A 45 -4.98 12.54 17.29
CA ILE A 45 -6.16 13.01 16.57
C ILE A 45 -5.73 13.66 15.25
N ARG A 46 -6.28 13.20 14.13
CA ARG A 46 -6.13 13.85 12.82
C ARG A 46 -7.27 14.86 12.66
N ARG A 47 -6.92 16.15 12.57
CA ARG A 47 -7.89 17.23 12.33
C ARG A 47 -7.70 17.86 10.97
N GLN A 48 -8.79 18.26 10.33
CA GLN A 48 -8.72 19.07 9.14
C GLN A 48 -8.28 20.50 9.51
N VAL A 49 -7.27 21.01 8.81
CA VAL A 49 -6.62 22.30 9.15
C VAL A 49 -7.61 23.48 9.12
N ARG A 50 -8.58 23.46 8.20
CA ARG A 50 -9.52 24.57 7.99
C ARG A 50 -10.74 24.53 8.92
N SER A 51 -11.38 23.37 9.08
CA SER A 51 -12.62 23.24 9.86
C SER A 51 -12.39 22.83 11.33
N ARG A 52 -11.16 22.42 11.69
CA ARG A 52 -10.82 21.76 12.97
C ARG A 52 -11.63 20.48 13.26
N GLU A 53 -12.39 19.98 12.29
CA GLU A 53 -13.12 18.72 12.41
C GLU A 53 -12.15 17.54 12.53
N VAL A 54 -12.54 16.57 13.36
CA VAL A 54 -11.79 15.32 13.51
C VAL A 54 -12.08 14.45 12.29
N VAL A 55 -11.05 14.22 11.49
CA VAL A 55 -11.12 13.39 10.29
C VAL A 55 -10.67 11.96 10.54
N GLY A 56 -9.92 11.72 11.62
CA GLY A 56 -9.53 10.36 12.02
C GLY A 56 -8.65 10.34 13.27
N TYR A 57 -8.21 9.13 13.61
CA TYR A 57 -7.39 8.84 14.78
C TYR A 57 -6.23 7.93 14.39
N TYR A 58 -5.06 8.18 14.97
CA TYR A 58 -3.88 7.31 14.89
C TYR A 58 -3.73 6.58 16.21
N TYR A 59 -3.51 5.27 16.16
CA TYR A 59 -3.41 4.43 17.36
C TYR A 59 -2.05 3.75 17.43
N TYR A 60 -1.52 3.66 18.64
CA TYR A 60 -0.29 2.96 18.98
C TYR A 60 -0.59 1.92 20.06
N THR A 61 -0.13 0.69 19.84
CA THR A 61 -0.34 -0.42 20.78
C THR A 61 0.92 -0.82 21.52
N ASN A 62 0.74 -1.51 22.64
CA ASN A 62 1.82 -2.06 23.47
C ASN A 62 2.75 -3.05 22.75
N LYS A 63 2.30 -3.68 21.67
CA LYS A 63 3.13 -4.57 20.84
C LYS A 63 3.68 -3.88 19.58
N GLY A 64 3.69 -2.54 19.56
CA GLY A 64 4.25 -1.74 18.47
C GLY A 64 3.37 -1.64 17.23
N GLY A 65 2.10 -2.03 17.31
CA GLY A 65 1.13 -1.85 16.25
C GLY A 65 0.83 -0.37 16.03
N ARG A 66 0.77 0.04 14.75
CA ARG A 66 0.43 1.41 14.33
C ARG A 66 -0.64 1.33 13.26
N PHE A 67 -1.77 1.99 13.48
CA PHE A 67 -2.85 2.03 12.51
C PHE A 67 -3.67 3.31 12.63
N SER A 68 -4.40 3.64 11.57
CA SER A 68 -5.27 4.80 11.52
C SER A 68 -6.70 4.42 11.19
N ILE A 69 -7.65 5.09 11.83
CA ILE A 69 -9.08 4.90 11.62
C ILE A 69 -9.73 6.23 11.27
N ASP A 70 -10.64 6.20 10.30
CA ASP A 70 -11.37 7.37 9.85
C ASP A 70 -12.59 7.64 10.73
N LYS A 71 -12.75 8.92 11.12
CA LYS A 71 -13.89 9.55 11.81
C LYS A 71 -14.28 9.00 13.19
N ASP A 72 -14.12 7.72 13.47
CA ASP A 72 -14.65 7.08 14.67
C ASP A 72 -13.57 6.74 15.69
N TYR A 73 -13.90 6.92 16.96
CA TYR A 73 -13.01 6.66 18.08
C TYR A 73 -13.24 5.25 18.61
N ILE A 74 -12.18 4.45 18.71
CA ILE A 74 -12.22 3.16 19.41
C ILE A 74 -12.48 3.41 20.90
N ARG A 75 -13.62 2.93 21.39
CA ARG A 75 -13.94 2.94 22.82
C ARG A 75 -13.40 1.67 23.47
N GLY A 76 -12.46 1.84 24.39
CA GLY A 76 -11.80 0.74 25.10
C GLY A 76 -10.34 0.59 24.70
N SER A 77 -9.56 -0.03 25.59
CA SER A 77 -8.12 -0.20 25.39
C SER A 77 -7.77 -1.53 24.73
N SER A 78 -8.56 -2.60 24.94
CA SER A 78 -8.28 -3.92 24.36
C SER A 78 -8.84 -4.05 22.94
N ILE A 79 -7.97 -4.43 22.01
CA ILE A 79 -8.30 -4.65 20.60
C ILE A 79 -7.71 -5.96 20.11
N VAL A 80 -8.38 -6.56 19.14
CA VAL A 80 -7.89 -7.69 18.35
C VAL A 80 -7.46 -7.17 17.00
N LEU A 81 -6.18 -7.33 16.70
CA LEU A 81 -5.60 -6.97 15.41
C LEU A 81 -5.34 -8.22 14.59
N LYS A 82 -5.58 -8.15 13.28
CA LYS A 82 -5.00 -9.08 12.31
C LYS A 82 -3.98 -8.39 11.45
N ARG A 83 -2.87 -9.08 11.22
CA ARG A 83 -1.76 -8.62 10.40
C ARG A 83 -1.44 -9.58 9.27
N THR A 84 -0.93 -9.04 8.16
CA THR A 84 -0.28 -9.85 7.13
C THR A 84 0.98 -10.51 7.68
N LEU A 85 1.44 -11.58 7.03
CA LEU A 85 2.49 -12.43 7.57
C LEU A 85 3.89 -11.83 7.35
N LEU A 86 4.16 -11.37 6.13
CA LEU A 86 5.47 -10.87 5.71
C LEU A 86 5.67 -9.41 6.08
N PHE A 87 4.73 -8.55 5.70
CA PHE A 87 4.84 -7.10 5.89
C PHE A 87 4.19 -6.61 7.19
N LYS A 88 3.58 -7.51 7.97
CA LYS A 88 2.95 -7.21 9.28
C LYS A 88 1.96 -6.05 9.22
N GLN A 89 1.31 -5.85 8.09
CA GLN A 89 0.37 -4.75 7.91
C GLN A 89 -0.95 -5.09 8.58
N ILE A 90 -1.52 -4.14 9.31
CA ILE A 90 -2.80 -4.33 9.97
C ILE A 90 -3.91 -4.31 8.90
N VAL A 91 -4.69 -5.38 8.85
CA VAL A 91 -5.80 -5.58 7.89
C VAL A 91 -7.16 -5.69 8.58
N GLN A 92 -7.16 -5.92 9.89
CA GLN A 92 -8.38 -6.04 10.68
C GLN A 92 -8.19 -5.41 12.05
N VAL A 93 -9.17 -4.62 12.49
CA VAL A 93 -9.22 -4.05 13.84
C VAL A 93 -10.59 -4.30 14.44
N LYS A 94 -10.63 -5.04 15.54
CA LYS A 94 -11.86 -5.38 16.26
C LYS A 94 -11.73 -5.09 17.73
N THR A 95 -12.83 -4.71 18.35
CA THR A 95 -13.02 -4.77 19.81
C THR A 95 -13.96 -5.93 20.13
N SER A 96 -14.18 -6.20 21.42
CA SER A 96 -15.20 -7.17 21.85
C SER A 96 -16.62 -6.78 21.42
N THR A 97 -16.88 -5.50 21.17
CA THR A 97 -18.22 -4.96 20.90
C THR A 97 -18.43 -4.50 19.46
N ARG A 98 -17.37 -4.21 18.72
CA ARG A 98 -17.47 -3.60 17.38
C ARG A 98 -16.30 -3.94 16.45
N ASP A 99 -16.64 -4.12 15.18
CA ASP A 99 -15.68 -4.23 14.07
C ASP A 99 -15.37 -2.84 13.49
N TYR A 100 -14.11 -2.44 13.56
CA TYR A 100 -13.60 -1.17 13.06
C TYR A 100 -12.85 -1.32 11.72
N THR A 101 -12.76 -2.54 11.19
CA THR A 101 -12.07 -2.85 9.94
C THR A 101 -12.53 -2.01 8.74
N PRO A 102 -13.84 -1.74 8.54
CA PRO A 102 -14.28 -0.90 7.43
C PRO A 102 -13.80 0.56 7.51
N LEU A 103 -13.39 1.01 8.70
CA LEU A 103 -12.92 2.36 8.96
C LEU A 103 -11.39 2.46 9.00
N LEU A 104 -10.69 1.33 8.85
CA LEU A 104 -9.23 1.27 8.86
C LEU A 104 -8.70 1.93 7.58
N SER A 105 -7.96 3.03 7.73
CA SER A 105 -7.42 3.80 6.62
C SER A 105 -5.94 3.55 6.35
N SER A 106 -5.20 2.97 7.30
CA SER A 106 -3.81 2.52 7.14
C SER A 106 -3.65 1.14 6.48
N GLY A 107 -2.42 0.81 6.07
CA GLY A 107 -2.04 -0.49 5.50
C GLY A 107 -2.36 -0.65 4.01
N SER A 108 -2.32 -1.90 3.52
CA SER A 108 -2.80 -2.27 2.17
C SER A 108 -4.31 -2.42 2.12
N ASN A 109 -5.04 -1.50 2.76
CA ASN A 109 -6.49 -1.50 2.68
C ASN A 109 -6.96 -0.95 1.33
N GLY A 110 -8.00 -1.61 0.79
CA GLY A 110 -8.77 -1.25 -0.41
C GLY A 110 -7.97 -0.53 -1.50
N PHE A 111 -7.92 0.80 -1.43
CA PHE A 111 -7.32 1.64 -2.45
C PHE A 111 -5.82 1.41 -2.65
N THR A 112 -5.03 1.26 -1.58
CA THR A 112 -3.58 1.04 -1.69
C THR A 112 -3.27 -0.31 -2.35
N LEU A 113 -4.06 -1.35 -2.04
CA LEU A 113 -3.94 -2.65 -2.68
C LEU A 113 -4.30 -2.60 -4.16
N VAL A 114 -5.37 -1.87 -4.53
CA VAL A 114 -5.74 -1.64 -5.93
C VAL A 114 -4.60 -0.96 -6.70
N LEU A 115 -3.93 0.03 -6.10
CA LEU A 115 -2.77 0.67 -6.71
C LEU A 115 -1.61 -0.32 -6.93
N PHE A 116 -1.31 -1.19 -5.96
CA PHE A 116 -0.32 -2.25 -6.15
C PHE A 116 -0.68 -3.23 -7.27
N VAL A 117 -1.96 -3.59 -7.41
CA VAL A 117 -2.43 -4.46 -8.50
C VAL A 117 -2.24 -3.79 -9.87
N ILE A 118 -2.65 -2.53 -10.01
CA ILE A 118 -2.46 -1.78 -11.26
C ILE A 118 -0.97 -1.60 -11.56
N LEU A 119 -0.15 -1.31 -10.55
CA LEU A 119 1.29 -1.20 -10.69
C LEU A 119 1.91 -2.52 -11.17
N ALA A 120 1.56 -3.65 -10.57
CA ALA A 120 2.03 -4.96 -10.98
C ALA A 120 1.63 -5.29 -12.43
N PHE A 121 0.36 -5.08 -12.79
CA PHE A 121 -0.13 -5.35 -14.13
C PHE A 121 0.55 -4.46 -15.19
N SER A 122 0.66 -3.16 -14.90
CA SER A 122 1.31 -2.20 -15.80
C SER A 122 2.80 -2.44 -15.96
N CYS A 123 3.51 -2.79 -14.89
CA CYS A 123 4.91 -3.24 -14.95
C CYS A 123 5.05 -4.51 -15.80
N GLY A 124 4.17 -5.50 -15.62
CA GLY A 124 4.19 -6.74 -16.39
C GLY A 124 4.04 -6.52 -17.89
N ILE A 125 3.05 -5.72 -18.31
CA ILE A 125 2.85 -5.37 -19.73
C ILE A 125 4.06 -4.61 -20.27
N SER A 126 4.57 -3.64 -19.50
CA SER A 126 5.70 -2.80 -19.93
C SER A 126 6.96 -3.62 -20.11
N LEU A 127 7.25 -4.55 -19.19
CA LEU A 127 8.38 -5.49 -19.29
C LEU A 127 8.24 -6.44 -20.49
N TYR A 128 7.06 -7.01 -20.71
CA TYR A 128 6.80 -7.86 -21.86
C TYR A 128 7.08 -7.14 -23.18
N LYS A 129 6.60 -5.91 -23.33
CA LYS A 129 6.82 -5.10 -24.54
C LYS A 129 8.26 -4.60 -24.67
N LEU A 130 8.92 -4.24 -23.57
CA LEU A 130 10.32 -3.80 -23.58
C LEU A 130 11.32 -4.94 -23.84
N GLY A 131 10.95 -6.17 -23.48
CA GLY A 131 11.75 -7.38 -23.71
C GLY A 131 11.63 -7.96 -25.13
N GLY A 132 10.64 -7.52 -25.92
CA GLY A 132 10.48 -7.94 -27.31
C GLY A 132 11.56 -7.38 -28.25
N ASN A 133 11.74 -8.06 -29.39
CA ASN A 133 12.68 -7.65 -30.45
C ASN A 133 12.07 -6.65 -31.44
N GLU A 134 10.82 -6.21 -31.21
CA GLU A 134 10.14 -5.26 -32.09
C GLU A 134 10.80 -3.88 -32.03
N PRO A 135 11.01 -3.21 -33.18
CA PRO A 135 11.50 -1.84 -33.20
C PRO A 135 10.50 -0.91 -32.51
N MET A 136 10.95 -0.19 -31.49
CA MET A 136 10.12 0.69 -30.68
C MET A 136 10.40 2.17 -30.97
N THR A 137 9.34 2.97 -31.05
CA THR A 137 9.44 4.43 -31.10
C THR A 137 9.75 5.00 -29.72
N VAL A 138 10.31 6.21 -29.68
CA VAL A 138 10.63 6.92 -28.43
C VAL A 138 9.38 7.12 -27.58
N ASN A 139 8.28 7.55 -28.20
CA ASN A 139 7.01 7.78 -27.50
C ASN A 139 6.48 6.49 -26.85
N ARG A 140 6.58 5.36 -27.57
CA ARG A 140 6.14 4.06 -27.02
C ARG A 140 7.01 3.64 -25.84
N TYR A 141 8.33 3.88 -25.90
CA TYR A 141 9.23 3.62 -24.76
C TYR A 141 8.87 4.47 -23.56
N GLN A 142 8.70 5.77 -23.75
CA GLN A 142 8.37 6.69 -22.67
C GLN A 142 7.04 6.31 -22.01
N ASN A 143 6.02 5.91 -22.77
CA ASN A 143 4.75 5.48 -22.20
C ASN A 143 4.89 4.23 -21.31
N PHE A 144 5.63 3.20 -21.76
CA PHE A 144 5.86 2.00 -20.96
C PHE A 144 6.69 2.26 -19.70
N VAL A 145 7.49 3.33 -19.67
CA VAL A 145 8.26 3.71 -18.48
C VAL A 145 7.49 4.63 -17.55
N MET A 146 6.87 5.67 -18.10
CA MET A 146 6.21 6.71 -17.31
C MET A 146 4.90 6.24 -16.70
N PHE A 147 4.15 5.35 -17.35
CA PHE A 147 2.88 4.89 -16.80
C PHE A 147 3.07 4.07 -15.50
N PRO A 148 3.93 3.04 -15.45
CA PRO A 148 4.25 2.38 -14.18
C PRO A 148 4.91 3.33 -13.16
N ALA A 149 5.78 4.25 -13.61
CA ALA A 149 6.40 5.23 -12.72
C ALA A 149 5.36 6.17 -12.06
N PHE A 150 4.33 6.56 -12.80
CA PHE A 150 3.22 7.35 -12.28
C PHE A 150 2.44 6.56 -11.21
N PHE A 151 2.11 5.29 -11.46
CA PHE A 151 1.45 4.46 -10.46
C PHE A 151 2.31 4.19 -9.23
N LEU A 152 3.63 4.02 -9.41
CA LEU A 152 4.57 3.93 -8.30
C LEU A 152 4.54 5.21 -7.46
N PHE A 153 4.58 6.38 -8.10
CA PHE A 153 4.46 7.67 -7.42
C PHE A 153 3.14 7.79 -6.64
N CYS A 154 2.00 7.48 -7.26
CA CYS A 154 0.71 7.49 -6.57
C CYS A 154 0.68 6.53 -5.38
N THR A 155 1.27 5.34 -5.51
CA THR A 155 1.34 4.34 -4.43
C THR A 155 2.17 4.86 -3.26
N VAL A 156 3.34 5.46 -3.53
CA VAL A 156 4.20 6.05 -2.50
C VAL A 156 3.50 7.22 -1.80
N CYS A 157 2.84 8.11 -2.54
CA CYS A 157 2.08 9.22 -1.96
C CYS A 157 0.95 8.73 -1.05
N MET A 158 0.19 7.72 -1.47
CA MET A 158 -0.86 7.13 -0.63
C MET A 158 -0.27 6.45 0.60
N TRP A 159 0.86 5.76 0.47
CA TRP A 159 1.54 5.15 1.61
C TRP A 159 1.86 6.19 2.68
N PHE A 160 2.49 7.31 2.32
CA PHE A 160 2.83 8.40 3.26
C PHE A 160 1.62 9.13 3.85
N LEU A 161 0.47 9.13 3.17
CA LEU A 161 -0.71 9.84 3.65
C LEU A 161 -1.47 9.07 4.74
N PHE A 162 -1.36 7.74 4.72
CA PHE A 162 -2.19 6.83 5.50
C PHE A 162 -1.41 5.95 6.50
N ASN A 163 -0.10 5.77 6.32
CA ASN A 163 0.80 5.06 7.24
C ASN A 163 1.83 6.01 7.85
#